data_AF-K9SQS3-F1
#
_entry.id   AF-K9SQS3-F1
#
_cell.length_a   1.000
_cell.length_b   1.000
_cell.length_c   1.000
_cell.angle_alpha   90.00
_cell.angle_beta   90.00
_cell.angle_gamma   90.00
#
_symmetry.space_group_name_H-M   'P 1'
#
loop_
_entity.id
_entity.type
_entity.pdbx_description
1 polymer ?
#
loop_
_entity_poly.entity_id
_entity_poly.type
_entity_poly.pdbx_seq_one_letter_code
_entity_poly.pdbx_strand_id
1 'polypeptide(L)'
;MATTTKRAKVGPRASVVIGTVKKTIGGKSKTVKLVSYMAKSTADFFGFKTEAVKSTATKSAGGKTVAPRLIRGSIGAGSIKVPAGKTSAAKGGVQKFKQIPIPSGATNVQIEAFLKTATKNKPTSFVSRDGRTYAVSGTK
;
A
#
# COMPACT_ATOMS: atom_id res chain seq x y z
N MET A 1 -25.78 -15.10 23.47
CA MET A 1 -24.56 -14.47 23.99
C MET A 1 -23.86 -13.75 22.84
N ALA A 2 -23.90 -12.42 22.80
CA ALA A 2 -23.23 -11.64 21.76
C ALA A 2 -21.76 -11.44 22.16
N THR A 3 -20.84 -12.11 21.48
CA THR A 3 -19.41 -11.87 21.64
C THR A 3 -19.06 -10.52 21.04
N THR A 4 -19.01 -9.48 21.87
CA THR A 4 -18.51 -8.15 21.50
C THR A 4 -17.01 -8.27 21.20
N THR A 5 -16.67 -8.57 19.95
CA THR A 5 -15.28 -8.64 19.47
C THR A 5 -14.64 -7.27 19.69
N LYS A 6 -13.80 -7.13 20.72
CA LYS A 6 -13.03 -5.91 20.99
C LYS A 6 -12.31 -5.53 19.69
N ARG A 7 -12.75 -4.43 19.07
CA ARG A 7 -12.16 -3.91 17.83
C ARG A 7 -10.69 -3.61 18.15
N ALA A 8 -9.78 -4.44 17.64
CA ALA A 8 -8.36 -4.29 17.88
C ALA A 8 -7.96 -2.84 17.58
N LYS A 9 -7.40 -2.15 18.57
CA LYS A 9 -7.02 -0.75 18.47
C LYS A 9 -6.08 -0.62 17.27
N VAL A 10 -6.56 -0.02 16.19
CA VAL A 10 -5.80 0.10 14.94
C VAL A 10 -4.60 0.96 15.26
N GLY A 11 -3.42 0.34 15.32
CA GLY A 11 -2.17 1.03 15.66
C GLY A 11 -1.88 2.19 14.69
N PRO A 12 -0.89 3.05 15.02
CA PRO A 12 -0.55 4.20 14.20
C PRO A 12 -0.36 3.81 12.74
N ARG A 13 -0.88 4.64 11.84
CA ARG A 13 -0.87 4.38 10.39
C ARG A 13 -0.01 5.40 9.67
N ALA A 14 0.61 4.97 8.59
CA ALA A 14 1.46 5.79 7.74
C ALA A 14 0.93 5.82 6.30
N SER A 15 1.12 6.96 5.65
CA SER A 15 0.87 7.10 4.23
C SER A 15 2.17 6.93 3.46
N VAL A 16 2.16 6.04 2.47
CA VAL A 16 3.34 5.71 1.66
C VAL A 16 2.95 5.80 0.19
N VAL A 17 3.74 6.52 -0.61
CA VAL A 17 3.49 6.64 -2.04
C VAL A 17 3.94 5.36 -2.75
N ILE A 18 3.01 4.70 -3.44
CA ILE A 18 3.28 3.50 -4.25
C ILE A 18 3.68 3.88 -5.67
N GLY A 19 3.14 4.99 -6.18
CA GLY A 19 3.43 5.45 -7.53
C GLY A 19 2.59 6.63 -7.94
N THR A 20 2.54 6.89 -9.24
CA THR A 20 1.73 7.95 -9.84
C THR A 20 0.99 7.42 -11.07
N VAL A 21 -0.21 7.92 -11.30
CA VAL A 21 -1.03 7.58 -12.47
C VAL A 21 -1.53 8.86 -13.13
N LYS A 22 -1.61 8.87 -14.46
CA LYS A 22 -2.26 9.95 -15.20
C LYS A 22 -3.77 9.69 -15.20
N LYS A 23 -4.55 10.67 -14.75
CA LYS A 23 -6.01 10.61 -14.79
C LYS A 23 -6.56 11.86 -15.44
N THR A 24 -7.45 11.68 -16.42
CA THR A 24 -8.21 12.77 -17.02
C THR A 24 -9.30 13.21 -16.06
N ILE A 25 -9.27 14.47 -15.66
CA ILE A 25 -10.25 15.06 -14.74
C ILE A 25 -10.59 16.45 -15.30
N GLY A 26 -11.84 16.64 -15.71
CA GLY A 26 -12.30 17.87 -16.36
C GLY A 26 -11.59 18.14 -17.69
N GLY A 27 -11.45 17.11 -18.54
CA GLY A 27 -10.82 17.22 -19.86
C GLY A 27 -9.28 17.37 -19.87
N LYS A 28 -8.65 17.60 -18.71
CA LYS A 28 -7.19 17.75 -18.60
C LYS A 28 -6.55 16.52 -17.98
N SER A 29 -5.53 15.97 -18.63
CA SER A 29 -4.68 14.92 -18.10
C SER A 29 -3.86 15.47 -16.93
N LYS A 30 -3.94 14.84 -15.77
CA LYS A 30 -3.19 15.26 -14.59
C LYS A 30 -2.63 14.06 -13.85
N THR A 31 -1.43 14.20 -13.31
CA THR A 31 -0.76 13.17 -12.51
C THR A 31 -1.35 13.12 -11.10
N VAL A 32 -1.66 11.91 -10.63
CA VAL A 32 -2.28 11.61 -9.33
C VAL A 32 -1.37 10.65 -8.59
N LYS A 33 -1.01 10.96 -7.32
CA LYS A 33 -0.23 10.04 -6.48
C LYS A 33 -1.11 8.90 -5.97
N LEU A 34 -0.62 7.68 -6.11
CA LEU A 34 -1.17 6.46 -5.50
C LEU A 34 -0.56 6.31 -4.12
N VAL A 35 -1.39 6.30 -3.08
CA VAL A 35 -0.93 6.28 -1.69
C VAL A 35 -1.49 5.08 -0.96
N SER A 36 -0.61 4.21 -0.45
CA SER A 36 -0.96 3.20 0.54
C SER A 36 -1.17 3.82 1.91
N TYR A 37 -2.23 3.41 2.60
CA TYR A 37 -2.43 3.74 4.00
C TYR A 37 -2.28 2.49 4.86
N MET A 38 -1.07 2.23 5.34
CA MET A 38 -0.69 0.99 6.02
C MET A 38 -0.36 1.20 7.50
N ALA A 39 -0.21 0.11 8.26
CA ALA A 39 0.29 0.20 9.62
C ALA A 39 1.72 0.76 9.63
N LYS A 40 2.01 1.68 10.54
CA LYS A 40 3.35 2.29 10.68
C LYS A 40 4.40 1.22 10.93
N SER A 41 4.08 0.20 11.72
CA SER A 41 4.94 -0.97 11.94
C SER A 41 5.28 -1.73 10.64
N THR A 42 4.38 -1.79 9.67
CA THR A 42 4.67 -2.38 8.35
C THR A 42 5.58 -1.48 7.52
N ALA A 43 5.33 -0.16 7.53
CA ALA A 43 6.17 0.80 6.85
C ALA A 43 7.61 0.79 7.41
N ASP A 44 7.75 0.78 8.73
CA ASP A 44 9.04 0.75 9.42
C ASP A 44 9.77 -0.59 9.20
N PHE A 45 9.04 -1.71 9.16
CA PHE A 45 9.60 -3.04 8.92
C PHE A 45 10.30 -3.13 7.56
N PHE A 46 9.69 -2.56 6.51
CA PHE A 46 10.28 -2.51 5.16
C PHE A 46 11.13 -1.25 4.93
N GLY A 47 11.15 -0.31 5.88
CA GLY A 47 11.85 0.95 5.77
C GLY A 47 11.32 1.83 4.62
N PHE A 48 10.00 1.83 4.39
CA PHE A 48 9.38 2.70 3.41
C PHE A 48 9.39 4.15 3.90
N LYS A 49 9.70 5.09 2.99
CA LYS A 49 9.59 6.52 3.28
C LYS A 49 8.12 6.88 3.45
N THR A 50 7.75 7.32 4.65
CA THR A 50 6.40 7.80 4.94
C THR A 50 6.28 9.26 4.53
N GLU A 51 5.23 9.61 3.79
CA GLU A 51 4.92 11.00 3.45
C GLU A 51 3.76 11.46 4.32
N ALA A 52 3.88 12.67 4.89
CA ALA A 52 2.74 13.36 5.47
C ALA A 52 1.84 13.83 4.32
N VAL A 53 0.94 12.96 3.90
CA VAL A 53 0.02 13.25 2.81
C VAL A 53 -1.02 14.25 3.30
N LYS A 54 -0.69 15.55 3.17
CA LYS A 54 -1.63 16.66 3.37
C LYS A 54 -2.69 16.56 2.28
N SER A 55 -3.88 16.11 2.67
CA SER A 55 -5.09 16.26 1.86
C SER A 55 -5.47 17.74 1.84
N THR A 56 -4.78 18.57 1.06
CA THR A 56 -5.25 19.91 0.67
C THR A 56 -6.55 19.81 -0.13
N ALA A 57 -7.69 19.71 0.57
CA ALA A 57 -9.00 19.73 -0.04
C ALA A 57 -9.10 20.94 -0.98
N THR A 58 -9.31 20.69 -2.28
CA THR A 58 -9.49 21.76 -3.26
C THR A 58 -11.00 21.88 -3.50
N LYS A 59 -11.55 23.07 -3.23
CA LYS A 59 -12.95 23.37 -3.55
C LYS A 59 -13.13 23.27 -5.06
N SER A 60 -14.04 22.42 -5.52
CA SER A 60 -14.52 22.49 -6.91
C SER A 60 -15.33 23.76 -7.11
N ALA A 61 -15.44 24.24 -8.35
CA ALA A 61 -16.16 25.45 -8.76
C ALA A 61 -17.70 25.43 -8.49
N GLY A 62 -18.20 24.46 -7.72
CA GLY A 62 -19.59 24.35 -7.27
C GLY A 62 -19.71 24.00 -5.79
N GLY A 63 -18.79 24.45 -4.94
CA GLY A 63 -18.86 24.30 -3.48
C GLY A 63 -18.60 22.88 -2.93
N LYS A 64 -18.56 21.85 -3.78
CA LYS A 64 -18.19 20.49 -3.39
C LYS A 64 -16.69 20.40 -3.11
N THR A 65 -16.35 20.04 -1.87
CA THR A 65 -14.99 19.75 -1.42
C THR A 65 -14.44 18.54 -2.15
N VAL A 66 -13.53 18.73 -3.11
CA VAL A 66 -12.81 17.63 -3.76
C VAL A 66 -11.49 17.48 -3.01
N ALA A 67 -11.41 16.46 -2.15
CA ALA A 67 -10.13 16.08 -1.55
C ALA A 67 -9.09 15.94 -2.67
N PRO A 68 -7.85 16.44 -2.50
CA PRO A 68 -6.90 16.43 -3.59
C PRO A 68 -6.58 14.96 -3.88
N ARG A 69 -6.99 14.51 -5.06
CA ARG A 69 -6.28 13.60 -5.97
C ARG A 69 -5.30 12.63 -5.30
N LEU A 70 -5.81 11.86 -4.36
CA LEU A 70 -5.10 10.80 -3.68
C LEU A 70 -6.04 9.60 -3.70
N ILE A 71 -5.66 8.57 -4.45
CA ILE A 71 -6.33 7.28 -4.33
C ILE A 71 -5.73 6.63 -3.10
N ARG A 72 -6.46 6.67 -1.99
CA ARG A 72 -6.05 6.03 -0.73
C ARG A 72 -6.28 4.53 -0.85
N GLY A 73 -5.23 3.75 -0.56
CA GLY A 73 -5.26 2.28 -0.58
C GLY A 73 -6.17 1.63 0.45
N SER A 74 -6.75 2.39 1.36
CA SER A 74 -7.68 1.89 2.38
C SER A 74 -9.14 1.82 1.93
N ILE A 75 -9.56 2.48 0.83
CA ILE A 75 -10.97 2.47 0.41
C ILE A 75 -11.12 1.58 -0.84
N GLY A 76 -11.56 0.33 -0.63
CA GLY A 76 -12.13 -0.55 -1.68
C GLY A 76 -11.17 -1.31 -2.61
N ALA A 77 -9.86 -1.22 -2.43
CA ALA A 77 -8.89 -1.69 -3.43
C ALA A 77 -8.15 -3.00 -3.11
N GLY A 78 -8.30 -3.53 -1.90
CA GLY A 78 -7.68 -4.78 -1.47
C GLY A 78 -6.24 -4.61 -0.97
N SER A 79 -5.54 -5.73 -0.83
CA SER A 79 -4.20 -5.79 -0.25
C SER A 79 -3.38 -6.91 -0.86
N ILE A 80 -2.07 -6.72 -0.95
CA ILE A 80 -1.12 -7.77 -1.29
C ILE A 80 -0.55 -8.41 -0.04
N LYS A 81 -0.06 -9.64 -0.16
CA LYS A 81 0.72 -10.31 0.89
C LYS A 81 2.19 -10.27 0.51
N VAL A 82 3.02 -9.77 1.39
CA VAL A 82 4.47 -9.69 1.20
C VAL A 82 5.17 -10.55 2.24
N PRO A 83 6.05 -11.48 1.85
CA PRO A 83 6.82 -12.28 2.79
C PRO A 83 7.62 -11.41 3.77
N ALA A 84 7.53 -11.73 5.04
CA ALA A 84 8.20 -11.02 6.13
C ALA A 84 9.47 -11.77 6.55
N GLY A 85 10.53 -11.62 5.76
CA GLY A 85 11.85 -12.22 6.03
C GLY A 85 12.08 -13.57 5.35
N LYS A 86 13.28 -14.14 5.60
CA LYS A 86 13.65 -15.46 5.09
C LYS A 86 12.85 -16.54 5.80
N THR A 87 12.40 -17.54 5.06
CA THR A 87 11.71 -18.72 5.60
C THR A 87 12.60 -19.33 6.69
N SER A 88 12.19 -19.24 7.95
CA SER A 88 12.93 -19.88 9.03
C SER A 88 12.77 -21.38 8.85
N ALA A 89 13.87 -22.09 8.60
CA ALA A 89 13.92 -23.54 8.43
C ALA A 89 13.64 -24.33 9.74
N ALA A 90 12.91 -23.74 10.69
CA ALA A 90 12.48 -24.41 11.89
C ALA A 90 11.22 -25.22 11.59
N LYS A 91 11.30 -26.53 11.87
CA LYS A 91 10.27 -27.59 11.74
C LYS A 91 8.84 -27.05 11.56
N GLY A 92 8.34 -27.09 10.32
CA GLY A 92 6.96 -26.70 9.96
C GLY A 92 6.82 -25.34 9.26
N GLY A 93 7.90 -24.54 9.16
CA GLY A 93 8.13 -23.51 8.13
C GLY A 93 6.96 -22.59 7.74
N VAL A 94 6.21 -22.05 8.71
CA VAL A 94 5.13 -21.10 8.39
C VAL A 94 5.73 -19.78 7.90
N GLN A 95 5.59 -19.51 6.60
CA GLN A 95 5.99 -18.24 6.01
C GLN A 95 5.08 -17.11 6.55
N LYS A 96 5.68 -16.17 7.28
CA LYS A 96 4.96 -15.00 7.79
C LYS A 96 4.77 -14.00 6.66
N PHE A 97 3.57 -13.45 6.52
CA PHE A 97 3.25 -12.42 5.54
C PHE A 97 2.85 -11.12 6.22
N LYS A 98 3.25 -9.99 5.64
CA LYS A 98 2.72 -8.66 5.93
C LYS A 98 1.70 -8.31 4.86
N GLN A 99 0.55 -7.84 5.30
CA GLN A 99 -0.50 -7.35 4.41
C GLN A 99 -0.25 -5.86 4.12
N ILE A 100 -0.08 -5.52 2.84
CA ILE A 100 0.10 -4.14 2.38
C ILE A 100 -1.15 -3.71 1.60
N PRO A 101 -1.91 -2.72 2.09
CA PRO A 101 -3.03 -2.14 1.35
C PRO A 101 -2.55 -1.48 0.06
N ILE A 102 -3.20 -1.75 -1.06
CA ILE A 102 -2.82 -1.20 -2.36
C ILE A 102 -4.01 -0.38 -2.91
N PRO A 103 -3.80 0.85 -3.42
CA PRO A 103 -4.84 1.67 -4.02
C PRO A 103 -5.36 1.12 -5.34
N SER A 104 -6.62 1.42 -5.62
CA SER A 104 -7.28 0.99 -6.84
C SER A 104 -6.60 1.65 -8.04
N GLY A 105 -6.29 0.84 -9.05
CA GLY A 105 -5.53 1.30 -10.21
C GLY A 105 -4.00 1.21 -10.06
N ALA A 106 -3.47 0.71 -8.93
CA ALA A 106 -2.09 0.29 -8.89
C ALA A 106 -1.89 -1.00 -9.69
N THR A 107 -0.95 -1.00 -10.63
CA THR A 107 -0.60 -2.19 -11.41
C THR A 107 0.46 -3.03 -10.69
N ASN A 108 0.59 -4.31 -11.05
CA ASN A 108 1.64 -5.18 -10.50
C ASN A 108 3.05 -4.60 -10.71
N VAL A 109 3.28 -3.91 -11.83
CA VAL A 109 4.55 -3.22 -12.13
C VAL A 109 4.83 -2.09 -11.12
N GLN A 110 3.81 -1.30 -10.78
CA GLN A 110 3.95 -0.24 -9.78
C GLN A 110 4.15 -0.80 -8.37
N ILE A 111 3.48 -1.91 -8.04
CA ILE A 111 3.66 -2.61 -6.79
C ILE A 111 5.10 -3.15 -6.69
N GLU A 112 5.61 -3.74 -7.76
CA GLU A 112 6.99 -4.23 -7.82
C GLU A 112 8.00 -3.09 -7.62
N ALA A 113 7.84 -1.99 -8.36
CA ALA A 113 8.69 -0.81 -8.22
C ALA A 113 8.63 -0.23 -6.79
N PHE A 114 7.44 -0.18 -6.19
CA PHE A 114 7.26 0.24 -4.81
C PHE A 114 8.02 -0.67 -3.83
N LEU A 115 7.92 -1.98 -3.97
CA LEU A 115 8.62 -2.93 -3.10
C LEU A 115 10.15 -2.84 -3.23
N LYS A 116 10.67 -2.44 -4.40
CA LYS A 116 12.11 -2.15 -4.58
C LYS A 116 12.59 -0.94 -3.77
N THR A 117 11.70 -0.01 -3.41
CA THR A 117 12.06 1.14 -2.57
C THR A 117 12.25 0.79 -1.09
N ALA A 118 11.96 -0.45 -0.70
CA ALA A 118 12.20 -0.94 0.65
C ALA A 118 13.70 -0.83 0.99
N THR A 119 14.00 -0.16 2.10
CA THR A 119 15.39 -0.02 2.59
C THR A 119 15.75 -1.09 3.61
N LYS A 120 14.74 -1.71 4.25
CA LYS A 120 14.88 -2.78 5.24
C LYS A 120 14.06 -3.99 4.80
N ASN A 121 14.50 -5.20 5.17
CA ASN A 121 13.77 -6.46 4.90
C ASN A 121 13.23 -6.56 3.46
N LYS A 122 14.11 -6.31 2.48
CA LYS A 122 13.75 -6.22 1.06
C LYS A 122 13.00 -7.48 0.60
N PRO A 123 11.74 -7.37 0.19
CA PRO A 123 10.97 -8.52 -0.25
C PRO A 123 11.42 -8.96 -1.64
N THR A 124 11.53 -10.26 -1.84
CA THR A 124 11.89 -10.89 -3.12
C THR A 124 10.67 -11.26 -3.95
N SER A 125 9.49 -11.31 -3.34
CA SER A 125 8.23 -11.60 -4.01
C SER A 125 7.04 -10.97 -3.29
N PHE A 126 5.89 -10.95 -3.94
CA PHE A 126 4.61 -10.61 -3.33
C PHE A 126 3.48 -11.42 -3.96
N VAL A 127 2.41 -11.65 -3.19
CA VAL A 127 1.20 -12.28 -3.67
C VAL A 127 0.16 -11.19 -3.94
N SER A 128 -0.32 -11.13 -5.17
CA SER A 128 -1.36 -10.17 -5.58
C SER A 128 -2.71 -10.50 -4.94
N ARG A 129 -3.69 -9.61 -5.15
CA ARG A 129 -5.07 -9.83 -4.69
C ARG A 129 -5.67 -11.12 -5.26
N ASP A 130 -5.30 -11.49 -6.48
CA ASP A 130 -5.82 -12.66 -7.19
C ASP A 130 -5.10 -13.97 -6.78
N GLY A 131 -4.24 -13.92 -5.76
CA GLY A 131 -3.52 -15.08 -5.24
C GLY A 131 -2.27 -15.47 -6.05
N ARG A 132 -1.94 -14.74 -7.12
CA ARG A 132 -0.75 -14.98 -7.93
C ARG A 132 0.50 -14.40 -7.28
N THR A 133 1.58 -15.17 -7.29
CA THR A 133 2.88 -14.74 -6.78
C THR A 133 3.70 -14.09 -7.89
N TYR A 134 4.24 -12.91 -7.61
CA TYR A 134 5.11 -12.15 -8.50
C TYR A 134 6.47 -11.96 -7.84
N ALA A 135 7.54 -12.13 -8.61
CA ALA A 135 8.90 -11.82 -8.16
C ALA A 135 9.12 -10.30 -8.19
N VAL A 136 9.89 -9.80 -7.22
CA VAL A 136 10.42 -8.44 -7.23
C VAL A 136 11.77 -8.49 -7.93
N SER A 137 11.76 -8.45 -9.27
CA SER A 137 12.94 -8.65 -10.10
C SER A 137 13.91 -7.46 -10.00
N GLY A 138 15.06 -7.62 -9.33
CA GLY A 138 16.01 -6.52 -9.14
C GLY A 138 16.95 -6.63 -7.94
N THR A 139 16.82 -7.68 -7.13
CA THR A 139 17.94 -8.14 -6.30
C THR A 139 18.89 -8.96 -7.16
N LYS A 140 19.77 -8.27 -7.89
CA LYS A 140 21.07 -8.82 -8.27
C LYS A 140 22.10 -8.28 -7.28
#